data_AF-A0A2S9GFW9-F1
#
_entry.id   AF-A0A2S9GFW9-F1
#
_cell.length_a   1.000
_cell.length_b   1.000
_cell.length_c   1.000
_cell.angle_alpha   90.00
_cell.angle_beta   90.00
_cell.angle_gamma   90.00
#
_symmetry.space_group_name_H-M   'P 1'
#
loop_
_entity.id
_entity.type
_entity.pdbx_description
1 polymer ?
#
loop_
_entity_poly.entity_id
_entity_poly.type
_entity_poly.pdbx_seq_one_letter_code
_entity_poly.pdbx_strand_id
1 'polypeptide(L)' 'TSVRPLAFDDIALDPEQAEQPCWRCGSSASYRVPTDSLSATLGWCCSDTDACRSLAEAAAP' A
#
# COMPACT_ATOMS: atom_id res chain seq x y z
N THR A 1 25.69 -4.56 2.15
CA THR A 1 25.91 -3.16 2.59
C THR A 1 24.76 -2.72 3.46
N SER A 2 25.02 -2.05 4.58
CA SER A 2 23.95 -1.50 5.43
C SER A 2 23.32 -0.28 4.75
N VAL A 3 21.99 -0.19 4.78
CA VAL A 3 21.23 0.99 4.35
C VAL A 3 20.44 1.50 5.54
N ARG A 4 20.64 2.78 5.89
CA ARG A 4 19.97 3.44 7.02
C ARG A 4 19.57 4.84 6.56
N PRO A 5 18.27 5.21 6.64
CA PRO A 5 17.85 6.58 6.41
C PRO A 5 18.51 7.55 7.40
N LEU A 6 18.65 8.81 7.01
CA LEU A 6 18.97 9.86 7.97
C LEU A 6 17.76 10.06 8.89
N ALA A 7 17.99 10.08 10.20
CA ALA A 7 16.97 10.31 11.21
C ALA A 7 17.57 11.12 12.36
N PHE A 8 16.71 11.82 13.09
CA PHE A 8 17.05 12.49 14.34
C PHE A 8 16.52 11.65 15.50
N ASP A 9 17.20 11.67 16.65
CA ASP A 9 16.84 10.82 17.80
C ASP A 9 15.45 11.14 18.38
N ASP A 10 14.96 12.37 18.16
CA ASP A 10 13.71 12.90 18.67
C ASP A 10 12.59 13.00 17.62
N ILE A 11 12.87 12.65 16.35
CA ILE A 11 11.90 12.71 15.26
C ILE A 11 11.72 11.32 14.66
N ALA A 12 10.53 10.74 14.87
CA ALA A 12 10.16 9.47 14.27
C ALA A 12 10.14 9.56 12.74
N LEU A 13 10.68 8.52 12.09
CA LEU A 13 10.60 8.36 10.65
C LEU A 13 9.39 7.49 10.31
N ASP A 14 8.26 8.12 10.00
CA ASP A 14 7.03 7.40 9.67
C ASP A 14 6.91 7.16 8.16
N PRO A 15 6.62 5.92 7.73
CA PRO A 15 6.31 5.64 6.33
C PRO A 15 4.97 6.25 5.94
N GLU A 16 4.75 6.41 4.64
CA GLU A 16 3.47 6.89 4.12
C GLU A 16 2.32 5.95 4.52
N GLN A 17 1.22 6.54 4.98
CA GLN A 17 0.02 5.82 5.35
C GLN A 17 -1.10 6.13 4.35
N ALA A 18 -1.70 5.07 3.81
CA ALA A 18 -2.95 5.14 3.07
C ALA A 18 -4.13 4.94 4.02
N GLU A 19 -5.21 5.68 3.80
CA GLU A 19 -6.36 5.70 4.70
C GLU A 19 -7.12 4.37 4.75
N GLN A 20 -7.03 3.56 3.70
CA GLN A 20 -7.72 2.27 3.60
C GLN A 20 -6.83 1.17 3.01
N PRO A 21 -7.17 -0.11 3.24
CA PRO A 21 -6.56 -1.24 2.54
C PRO A 21 -6.77 -1.17 1.02
N CYS A 22 -5.98 -1.94 0.28
CA CYS A 22 -6.17 -2.04 -1.17
C CYS A 22 -7.56 -2.62 -1.49
N TRP A 23 -8.36 -1.92 -2.28
CA TRP A 23 -9.70 -2.39 -2.66
C TRP A 23 -9.67 -3.67 -3.50
N ARG A 24 -8.55 -3.95 -4.19
CA ARG A 24 -8.38 -5.12 -5.06
C ARG A 24 -7.89 -6.37 -4.33
N CYS A 25 -6.79 -6.27 -3.58
CA CYS A 25 -6.17 -7.43 -2.91
C CYS A 25 -6.31 -7.42 -1.39
N GLY A 26 -6.90 -6.39 -0.79
CA GLY A 26 -7.07 -6.25 0.65
C GLY A 26 -5.81 -5.88 1.45
N SER A 27 -4.64 -5.74 0.79
CA SER A 27 -3.38 -5.45 1.50
C SER A 27 -3.42 -4.12 2.26
N SER A 28 -3.06 -4.17 3.55
CA SER A 28 -2.79 -3.01 4.42
C SER A 28 -1.30 -2.70 4.58
N ALA A 29 -0.40 -3.57 4.08
CA ALA A 29 1.05 -3.46 4.22
C ALA A 29 1.79 -2.92 2.98
N SER A 30 1.09 -2.75 1.85
CA SER A 30 1.68 -2.18 0.63
C SER A 30 1.63 -0.66 0.59
N TYR A 31 2.50 -0.03 -0.20
CA TYR A 31 2.29 1.35 -0.62
C TYR A 31 1.06 1.43 -1.54
N ARG A 32 0.18 2.42 -1.31
CA ARG A 32 -1.11 2.53 -1.99
C ARG A 32 -1.35 3.96 -2.46
N VAL A 33 -2.02 4.10 -3.58
CA VAL A 33 -2.37 5.39 -4.19
C VAL A 33 -3.88 5.52 -4.37
N PRO A 34 -4.44 6.74 -4.30
CA PRO A 34 -5.83 6.98 -4.65
C PRO A 34 -6.02 6.68 -6.14
N THR A 35 -7.01 5.86 -6.46
CA THR A 35 -7.32 5.41 -7.81
C THR A 35 -8.83 5.45 -8.02
N ASP A 36 -9.27 5.70 -9.25
CA ASP A 36 -10.68 5.56 -9.58
C ASP A 36 -11.13 4.13 -9.30
N SER A 37 -12.15 3.99 -8.47
CA SER A 37 -12.77 2.70 -8.17
C SER A 37 -14.05 2.54 -9.01
N LEU A 38 -14.62 1.34 -8.99
CA LEU A 38 -15.91 1.05 -9.64
C LEU A 38 -17.10 1.79 -8.99
N SER A 39 -16.88 2.40 -7.82
CA SER A 39 -17.82 3.31 -7.15
C SER A 39 -17.49 4.75 -7.49
N ALA A 40 -18.44 5.67 -7.35
CA ALA A 40 -18.23 7.12 -7.45
C ALA A 40 -17.32 7.71 -6.34
N THR A 41 -16.52 6.87 -5.68
CA THR A 41 -15.59 7.17 -4.60
C THR A 41 -14.20 6.72 -5.02
N LEU A 42 -13.17 7.55 -4.77
CA LEU A 42 -11.78 7.14 -4.95
C LEU A 42 -11.47 5.97 -4.01
N GLY A 43 -10.92 4.88 -4.56
CA GLY A 43 -10.45 3.72 -3.80
C GLY A 43 -8.93 3.75 -3.67
N TRP A 44 -8.39 3.05 -2.68
CA TRP A 44 -6.94 2.91 -2.53
C TRP A 44 -6.46 1.63 -3.23
N CYS A 45 -5.48 1.73 -4.12
CA CYS A 45 -4.91 0.56 -4.80
C CYS A 45 -3.39 0.48 -4.58
N CYS A 46 -2.86 -0.73 -4.49
CA CYS A 46 -1.42 -0.95 -4.45
C CYS A 46 -0.75 -0.31 -5.68
N SER A 47 0.33 0.44 -5.45
CA SER A 47 1.17 0.94 -6.55
C SER A 47 1.92 -0.20 -7.24
N ASP A 48 2.35 -1.20 -6.45
CA ASP A 48 2.90 -2.46 -6.97
C ASP A 48 1.75 -3.35 -7.48
N THR A 49 1.50 -3.25 -8.78
CA THR A 49 0.44 -4.00 -9.45
C THR A 49 0.73 -5.50 -9.56
N ASP A 50 2.00 -5.90 -9.51
CA ASP A 50 2.38 -7.31 -9.60
C ASP A 50 2.14 -8.03 -8.28
N ALA A 51 2.66 -7.48 -7.18
CA ALA A 51 2.39 -7.99 -5.84
C ALA A 51 0.89 -7.99 -5.53
N CYS A 52 0.16 -6.95 -5.96
CA CYS A 52 -1.28 -6.87 -5.81
C CYS A 52 -2.01 -8.03 -6.51
N ARG A 53 -1.60 -8.35 -7.74
CA ARG A 53 -2.15 -9.48 -8.50
C ARG A 53 -1.84 -10.81 -7.83
N SER A 54 -0.59 -11.06 -7.44
CA SER A 54 -0.21 -12.32 -6.78
C SER A 54 -0.96 -12.54 -5.46
N LEU A 55 -1.16 -11.48 -4.67
CA LEU A 55 -1.95 -11.56 -3.43
C LEU A 55 -3.42 -11.82 -3.70
N ALA A 56 -4.02 -11.16 -4.70
CA ALA A 56 -5.41 -11.38 -5.07
C ALA A 56 -5.65 -12.81 -5.59
N GLU A 57 -4.71 -13.34 -6.39
CA GLU A 57 -4.74 -14.73 -6.88
C GLU A 57 -4.59 -15.75 -5.75
N ALA A 58 -3.69 -15.49 -4.78
CA ALA A 58 -3.53 -16.35 -3.61
C ALA A 58 -4.74 -16.36 -2.67
N ALA A 59 -5.56 -15.30 -2.70
CA ALA A 59 -6.80 -15.19 -1.91
C ALA A 59 -8.04 -15.76 -2.63
N ALA A 60 -7.91 -16.16 -3.90
CA ALA A 60 -9.00 -16.80 -4.64
C ALA A 60 -9.22 -18.25 -4.16
N PRO A 61 -10.48 -18.71 -4.02
CA PRO A 61 -10.82 -20.04 -3.53
C PRO A 61 -10.43 -21.18 -4.48
#